data_AF-A0A1G1X306-F1
#
_entry.id   AF-A0A1G1X306-F1
#
_cell.length_a   1.000
_cell.length_b   1.000
_cell.length_c   1.000
_cell.angle_alpha   90.00
_cell.angle_beta   90.00
_cell.angle_gamma   90.00
#
_symmetry.space_group_name_H-M   'P 1'
#
loop_
_entity.id
_entity.type
_entity.pdbx_description
1 polymer ?
#
loop_
_entity_poly.entity_id
_entity_poly.type
_entity_poly.pdbx_seq_one_letter_code
_entity_poly.pdbx_strand_id
1 'polypeptide(L)' 'MARVCELCGKGKAMGNLRKLLRGHYNVTGRRSFKPNLQSTTFEGVKVLACVQCIRTKAKYQRAESAA' A
#
# COMPACT_ATOMS: atom_id res chain seq x y z
N MET A 1 -0.14 -18.42 -0.69
CA MET A 1 -0.75 -17.32 0.10
C MET A 1 -0.67 -16.02 -0.68
N ALA A 2 -1.75 -15.24 -0.73
CA ALA A 2 -1.75 -13.94 -1.38
C ALA A 2 -0.91 -12.94 -0.57
N ARG A 3 0.02 -12.21 -1.20
CA ARG A 3 0.74 -11.11 -0.54
C ARG A 3 -0.24 -9.96 -0.27
N VAL A 4 -0.73 -9.88 0.96
CA VAL A 4 -1.65 -8.86 1.46
C VAL A 4 -1.04 -8.19 2.69
N CYS A 5 -1.41 -6.94 2.94
CA CYS A 5 -1.03 -6.28 4.18
C CYS A 5 -1.75 -6.93 5.36
N GLU A 6 -1.01 -7.47 6.33
CA GLU A 6 -1.57 -8.13 7.51
C GLU A 6 -2.33 -7.16 8.44
N LEU A 7 -1.96 -5.87 8.42
CA LEU A 7 -2.59 -4.84 9.26
C LEU A 7 -3.91 -4.27 8.69
N CYS A 8 -4.11 -4.24 7.38
CA CYS A 8 -5.26 -3.57 6.76
C CYS A 8 -5.90 -4.31 5.59
N GLY A 9 -5.45 -5.54 5.30
CA GLY A 9 -6.00 -6.38 4.23
C GLY A 9 -5.70 -5.92 2.81
N LYS A 10 -4.96 -4.81 2.60
CA LYS A 10 -4.67 -4.30 1.26
C LYS A 10 -3.95 -5.34 0.41
N GLY A 11 -4.62 -5.77 -0.65
CA GLY A 11 -4.11 -6.70 -1.65
C GLY A 11 -3.91 -6.05 -3.02
N LYS A 12 -3.54 -6.88 -3.99
CA LYS A 12 -3.48 -6.45 -5.39
C LYS A 12 -4.86 -6.03 -5.88
N ALA A 13 -4.95 -4.90 -6.57
CA ALA A 13 -6.15 -4.47 -7.27
C ALA A 13 -5.94 -4.57 -8.78
N MET A 14 -7.01 -4.82 -9.53
CA MET A 14 -6.99 -4.78 -10.99
C MET A 14 -7.60 -3.47 -11.47
N GLY A 15 -7.04 -2.88 -12.52
CA GLY A 15 -7.63 -1.70 -13.11
C GLY A 15 -7.09 -1.41 -14.50
N ASN A 16 -7.61 -0.35 -15.10
CA ASN A 16 -7.27 0.05 -16.45
C ASN A 16 -6.06 0.99 -16.47
N LEU A 17 -5.17 0.78 -17.43
CA LEU A 17 -4.10 1.72 -17.74
C LEU A 17 -4.67 2.79 -18.67
N ARG A 18 -4.59 4.05 -18.22
CA ARG A 18 -5.06 5.20 -18.99
C ARG A 18 -3.86 5.96 -19.56
N LYS A 19 -3.92 6.31 -20.85
CA LYS A 19 -2.94 7.19 -21.52
C LYS A 19 -3.66 8.35 -22.17
N LEU A 20 -3.03 9.52 -22.16
CA LEU A 20 -3.56 10.69 -22.86
C LEU A 20 -3.36 10.48 -24.36
N LEU A 21 -4.47 10.31 -25.08
CA LEU A 21 -4.49 10.11 -26.53
C LEU A 21 -5.56 11.02 -27.12
N ARG A 22 -5.21 11.81 -28.14
CA ARG A 22 -6.14 12.71 -28.86
C ARG A 22 -6.98 13.61 -27.92
N GLY A 23 -6.35 14.15 -26.87
CA GLY A 23 -6.97 15.10 -25.93
C GLY A 23 -7.67 14.49 -24.70
N HIS A 24 -7.81 13.16 -24.60
CA HIS A 24 -8.48 12.52 -23.45
C HIS A 24 -7.74 11.28 -22.91
N TYR A 25 -7.96 10.97 -21.63
CA TYR A 25 -7.37 9.79 -20.97
C TYR A 25 -8.12 8.51 -21.35
N ASN A 26 -7.64 7.86 -22.40
CA ASN A 26 -8.22 6.66 -22.95
C ASN A 26 -7.68 5.40 -22.26
N VAL A 27 -8.55 4.40 -22.08
CA VAL A 27 -8.16 3.07 -21.58
C VAL A 27 -7.37 2.35 -22.68
N THR A 28 -6.13 1.98 -22.38
CA THR A 28 -5.20 1.37 -23.34
C THR A 28 -4.80 -0.06 -22.97
N GLY A 29 -5.17 -0.52 -21.78
CA GLY A 29 -4.89 -1.88 -21.34
C GLY A 29 -5.33 -2.12 -19.91
N ARG A 30 -5.09 -3.34 -19.41
CA ARG A 30 -5.32 -3.72 -18.01
C ARG A 30 -3.98 -3.85 -17.29
N ARG A 31 -3.92 -3.42 -16.02
CA ARG A 31 -2.75 -3.60 -15.16
C ARG A 31 -3.16 -4.04 -13.76
N SER A 32 -2.26 -4.76 -13.10
CA SER A 32 -2.36 -5.05 -11.67
C SER A 32 -1.66 -3.96 -10.87
N PHE A 33 -2.38 -3.36 -9.91
CA PHE A 33 -1.86 -2.42 -8.94
C PHE A 33 -1.47 -3.19 -7.68
N LYS A 34 -0.17 -3.32 -7.45
CA LYS A 34 0.35 -3.99 -6.25
C LYS A 34 0.53 -2.95 -5.14
N PRO A 35 0.07 -3.21 -3.91
CA PRO A 35 0.40 -2.36 -2.77
C PRO A 35 1.90 -2.44 -2.48
N ASN A 36 2.49 -1.33 -2.03
CA ASN A 36 3.89 -1.31 -1.58
C ASN A 36 3.97 -1.98 -0.21
N LEU A 37 4.22 -3.28 -0.22
CA LEU A 37 4.32 -4.14 0.96
C LEU A 37 5.79 -4.29 1.37
N GLN A 38 6.07 -4.12 2.66
CA GLN A 38 7.40 -4.27 3.25
C GLN A 38 7.30 -5.10 4.53
N SER A 39 8.35 -5.88 4.82
CA SER A 39 8.47 -6.63 6.07
C SER A 39 8.85 -5.68 7.20
N THR A 40 8.04 -5.62 8.24
CA THR A 40 8.28 -4.75 9.41
C THR A 40 7.96 -5.47 10.70
N THR A 41 8.54 -5.01 11.81
CA THR A 41 8.19 -5.51 13.14
C THR A 41 7.00 -4.75 13.71
N PHE A 42 5.93 -5.48 14.03
CA PHE A 42 4.75 -4.98 14.69
C PHE A 42 4.53 -5.80 15.96
N GLU A 43 4.50 -5.12 17.12
CA GLU A 43 4.28 -5.77 18.43
C GLU A 43 5.22 -6.97 18.70
N GLY A 44 6.49 -6.85 18.28
CA GLY A 44 7.49 -7.92 18.47
C GLY A 44 7.49 -9.01 17.40
N VAL A 45 6.50 -9.03 16.49
CA VAL A 45 6.38 -10.04 15.42
C VAL A 45 6.74 -9.43 14.06
N LYS A 46 7.37 -10.22 13.18
CA LYS A 46 7.61 -9.82 11.79
C LYS A 46 6.31 -9.99 10.98
N VAL A 47 5.81 -8.90 10.43
CA VAL A 47 4.58 -8.84 9.63
C VAL A 47 4.83 -8.19 8.27
N LEU A 48 4.09 -8.62 7.25
CA LEU A 48 4.07 -7.94 5.95
C LEU A 48 3.06 -6.78 5.98
N ALA A 49 3.55 -5.54 6.00
CA ALA A 49 2.72 -4.34 6.12
C ALA A 49 2.86 -3.41 4.91
N CYS A 50 1.81 -2.67 4.57
CA CYS A 50 1.89 -1.64 3.54
C CYS A 50 2.55 -0.36 4.07
N VAL A 51 3.22 0.40 3.18
CA VAL A 51 3.91 1.64 3.55
C VAL A 51 3.01 2.66 4.24
N GLN A 52 1.71 2.72 3.91
CA GLN A 52 0.77 3.60 4.60
C GLN A 52 0.61 3.22 6.08
N CYS A 53 0.44 1.94 6.40
CA CYS A 53 0.33 1.48 7.79
C CYS A 53 1.63 1.74 8.58
N ILE A 54 2.78 1.49 7.96
CA ILE A 54 4.10 1.74 8.57
C ILE A 54 4.24 3.23 8.90
N ARG A 55 3.89 4.11 7.95
CA ARG A 55 3.95 5.57 8.15
C ARG A 55 2.99 6.04 9.24
N THR A 56 1.79 5.49 9.29
CA THR A 56 0.80 5.82 10.34
C THR A 56 1.32 5.43 11.72
N LYS A 57 1.88 4.23 11.88
CA LYS A 57 2.50 3.79 13.13
C LYS A 57 3.61 4.74 13.58
N ALA A 58 4.52 5.10 12.68
CA ALA A 58 5.61 6.03 12.98
C ALA A 58 5.10 7.42 13.41
N LYS A 59 3.94 7.87 12.90
CA LYS A 59 3.34 9.14 13.32
C LYS A 59 2.84 9.07 14.77
N TYR A 60 2.13 7.99 15.14
CA TYR A 60 1.64 7.80 16.51
C TYR A 60 2.78 7.65 17.51
N GLN A 61 3.82 6.88 17.18
CA GLN A 61 5.01 6.73 18.04
C GLN A 61 5.70 8.07 18.33
N ARG A 62 5.80 8.96 17.32
CA ARG A 62 6.38 10.30 17.51
C ARG A 62 5.51 11.19 18.38
N ALA A 63 4.19 11.11 18.23
CA ALA A 63 3.25 11.88 19.03
C ALA A 63 3.29 11.45 20.51
N GLU A 64 3.39 10.14 20.76
CA GLU A 64 3.54 9.58 22.10
C GLU A 64 4.88 9.94 22.73
N SER A 65 5.99 9.93 21.96
CA SER A 65 7.31 10.33 22.48
C SER A 65 7.48 11.83 22.73
N ALA A 66 6.56 12.66 22.23
CA ALA A 66 6.61 14.11 22.38
C ALA A 66 5.64 14.64 23.46
N ALA A 67 4.81 13.77 24.01
CA ALA A 67 3.92 14.03 25.14
C ALA A 67 4.60 13.60 26.45
#